data_AF-A0A7Y5N3D3-F1
#
_entry.id   AF-A0A7Y5N3D3-F1
#
_cell.length_a   1.000
_cell.length_b   1.000
_cell.length_c   1.000
_cell.angle_alpha   90.00
_cell.angle_beta   90.00
_cell.angle_gamma   90.00
#
_symmetry.space_group_name_H-M   'P 1'
#
loop_
_entity.id
_entity.type
_entity.pdbx_description
1 polymer ?
#
loop_
_entity_poly.entity_id
_entity_poly.type
_entity_poly.pdbx_seq_one_letter_code
_entity_poly.pdbx_strand_id
1 'polypeptide(L)'
;MKDTAAPDYLSPEQIELFKRLADKVVGLGFALPAILFLESMRPVNFIGSQVMLFFQPMLRTWFTLAEYDLIQQALERRETLGYFADLIEQQDLVAKQKEREWNAQRKAQKRAQKQEKRKS
;
A
#
# COMPACT_ATOMS: atom_id res chain seq x y z
N MET A 1 16.25 4.73 1.52
CA MET A 1 15.02 3.99 1.15
C MET A 1 15.48 2.77 0.38
N LYS A 2 14.93 1.57 0.63
CA LYS A 2 15.21 0.47 -0.28
C LYS A 2 14.50 0.81 -1.58
N ASP A 3 15.25 1.09 -2.64
CA ASP A 3 14.70 1.06 -4.00
C ASP A 3 14.37 -0.39 -4.29
N THR A 4 13.20 -0.84 -3.84
CA THR A 4 12.72 -2.19 -4.10
C THR A 4 12.37 -2.25 -5.58
N ALA A 5 13.38 -2.56 -6.40
CA ALA A 5 13.18 -2.87 -7.80
C ALA A 5 12.16 -3.99 -7.91
N ALA A 6 11.25 -3.86 -8.88
CA ALA A 6 10.28 -4.92 -9.13
C ALA A 6 11.03 -6.22 -9.45
N PRO A 7 10.60 -7.36 -8.88
CA PRO A 7 11.21 -8.65 -9.20
C PRO A 7 11.10 -8.94 -10.70
N ASP A 8 12.16 -9.51 -11.27
CA ASP A 8 12.30 -9.82 -12.70
C ASP A 8 11.28 -10.84 -13.22
N TYR A 9 10.69 -11.62 -12.32
CA TYR A 9 9.69 -12.63 -12.62
C TYR A 9 8.24 -12.14 -12.59
N LEU A 10 7.98 -10.91 -12.12
CA LEU A 10 6.64 -10.34 -12.16
C LEU A 10 6.42 -9.65 -13.50
N SER A 11 5.26 -9.88 -14.10
CA SER A 11 4.87 -9.14 -15.29
C SER A 11 4.60 -7.66 -14.95
N PRO A 12 4.72 -6.74 -15.93
CA PRO A 12 4.34 -5.34 -15.74
C PRO A 12 2.91 -5.16 -15.21
N GLU A 13 1.99 -6.02 -15.65
CA GLU A 13 0.61 -6.02 -15.19
C GLU A 13 0.49 -6.43 -13.71
N GLN A 14 1.17 -7.50 -13.29
CA GLN A 14 1.20 -7.93 -11.89
C GLN A 14 1.77 -6.82 -10.99
N ILE A 15 2.86 -6.18 -11.42
CA ILE A 15 3.48 -5.05 -10.70
C ILE A 15 2.46 -3.93 -10.48
N GLU A 16 1.70 -3.57 -11.51
CA GLU A 16 0.68 -2.51 -11.41
C GLU A 16 -0.47 -2.92 -10.48
N LEU A 17 -0.89 -4.19 -10.51
CA LEU A 17 -1.91 -4.70 -9.60
C LEU A 17 -1.47 -4.62 -8.13
N PHE A 18 -0.22 -4.95 -7.81
CA PHE A 18 0.29 -4.84 -6.44
C PHE A 18 0.42 -3.38 -5.99
N LYS A 19 0.83 -2.46 -6.86
CA LYS A 19 0.82 -1.02 -6.54
C LYS A 19 -0.58 -0.53 -6.22
N ARG A 20 -1.56 -0.91 -7.05
CA ARG A 20 -2.96 -0.54 -6.85
C ARG A 20 -3.53 -1.15 -5.58
N LEU A 21 -3.17 -2.40 -5.27
CA LEU A 21 -3.61 -3.07 -4.06
C LEU A 21 -3.01 -2.41 -2.82
N ALA A 22 -1.72 -2.08 -2.85
CA ALA A 22 -1.07 -1.33 -1.80
C ALA A 22 -1.77 0.03 -1.56
N ASP A 23 -2.18 0.73 -2.62
CA ASP A 23 -2.87 2.02 -2.49
C ASP A 23 -4.22 1.85 -1.77
N LYS A 24 -4.94 0.73 -2.03
CA LYS A 24 -6.17 0.40 -1.31
C LYS A 24 -5.90 0.07 0.15
N VAL A 25 -4.86 -0.71 0.44
CA VAL A 25 -4.44 -1.05 1.81
C VAL A 25 -4.11 0.23 2.61
N VAL A 26 -3.31 1.13 2.04
CA VAL A 26 -2.90 2.39 2.66
C VAL A 26 -4.10 3.33 2.82
N GLY A 27 -4.94 3.46 1.79
CA GLY A 27 -6.14 4.29 1.83
C GLY A 27 -7.15 3.90 2.91
N LEU A 28 -7.12 2.63 3.35
CA LEU A 28 -7.93 2.12 4.46
C LEU A 28 -7.25 2.27 5.84
N GLY A 29 -6.05 2.84 5.91
CA GLY A 29 -5.26 2.90 7.15
C GLY A 29 -4.72 1.53 7.60
N PHE A 30 -4.64 0.57 6.68
CA PHE A 30 -4.35 -0.84 6.99
C PHE A 30 -2.89 -1.23 6.71
N ALA A 31 -2.00 -0.26 6.49
CA ALA A 31 -0.60 -0.48 6.12
C ALA A 31 0.17 -1.32 7.16
N LEU A 32 0.17 -0.90 8.42
CA LEU A 32 0.88 -1.59 9.51
C LEU A 32 0.41 -3.05 9.70
N PRO A 33 -0.90 -3.35 9.87
CA PRO A 33 -1.34 -4.73 10.02
C PRO A 33 -1.06 -5.58 8.77
N ALA A 34 -1.15 -5.01 7.57
CA ALA A 34 -0.83 -5.72 6.33
C ALA A 34 0.65 -6.09 6.24
N ILE A 35 1.56 -5.16 6.55
CA ILE A 35 3.01 -5.42 6.57
C ILE A 35 3.33 -6.51 7.59
N LEU A 36 2.86 -6.38 8.84
CA LEU A 36 3.11 -7.38 9.88
C LEU A 36 2.60 -8.77 9.49
N PHE A 37 1.42 -8.85 8.87
CA PHE A 37 0.88 -10.09 8.35
C PHE A 37 1.78 -10.69 7.26
N LEU A 38 2.16 -9.92 6.24
CA LEU A 38 3.03 -10.39 5.16
C LEU A 38 4.40 -10.86 5.69
N GLU A 39 4.97 -10.15 6.66
CA GLU A 39 6.24 -10.53 7.27
C GLU A 39 6.14 -11.80 8.12
N SER A 40 5.01 -11.99 8.81
CA SER A 40 4.71 -13.22 9.56
C SER A 40 4.48 -14.44 8.66
N MET A 41 4.12 -14.20 7.40
CA MET A 41 3.89 -15.25 6.41
C MET A 41 5.18 -15.77 5.78
N ARG A 42 6.28 -15.01 5.83
CA ARG A 42 7.58 -15.46 5.29
C ARG A 42 7.98 -16.87 5.74
N PRO A 43 7.93 -17.31 7.00
CA PRO A 43 8.37 -18.67 7.38
C PRO A 43 7.43 -19.82 6.94
N VAL A 44 6.25 -19.55 6.37
CA VAL A 44 5.21 -20.56 6.12
C VAL A 44 5.33 -21.18 4.72
N ASN A 45 5.08 -22.48 4.59
CA ASN A 45 4.96 -23.15 3.27
C ASN A 45 3.53 -23.02 2.73
N PHE A 46 3.36 -22.80 1.42
CA PHE A 46 2.05 -22.66 0.73
C PHE A 46 1.20 -21.45 1.17
N ILE A 47 1.66 -20.24 0.84
CA ILE A 47 1.12 -18.99 1.42
C ILE A 47 0.07 -18.30 0.54
N GLY A 48 0.00 -18.60 -0.76
CA GLY A 48 -0.88 -17.89 -1.71
C GLY A 48 -2.34 -17.81 -1.23
N SER A 49 -2.93 -18.95 -0.83
CA SER A 49 -4.33 -18.99 -0.38
C SER A 49 -4.61 -18.17 0.89
N GLN A 50 -3.69 -18.17 1.87
CA GLN A 50 -3.88 -17.43 3.12
C GLN A 50 -3.76 -15.92 2.91
N VAL A 51 -2.85 -15.49 2.05
CA VAL A 51 -2.71 -14.07 1.68
C VAL A 51 -3.93 -13.62 0.90
N MET A 52 -4.40 -14.43 -0.05
CA MET A 52 -5.62 -14.13 -0.80
C MET A 52 -6.85 -14.03 0.10
N LEU A 53 -6.95 -14.86 1.16
CA LEU A 53 -8.04 -14.77 2.14
C LEU A 53 -7.96 -13.50 2.99
N PHE A 54 -6.77 -13.13 3.47
CA PHE A 54 -6.58 -11.91 4.26
C PHE A 54 -6.96 -10.65 3.47
N PHE A 55 -6.52 -10.56 2.21
CA PHE A 55 -6.83 -9.42 1.34
C PHE A 55 -8.16 -9.56 0.58
N GLN A 56 -8.91 -10.64 0.79
CA GLN A 56 -10.15 -10.94 0.06
C GLN A 56 -11.16 -9.79 0.08
N PRO A 57 -11.42 -9.08 1.21
CA PRO A 57 -12.36 -7.96 1.22
C PRO A 57 -11.94 -6.85 0.24
N MET A 58 -10.63 -6.61 0.11
CA MET A 58 -10.11 -5.57 -0.79
C MET A 58 -10.13 -6.03 -2.24
N LEU A 59 -9.68 -7.26 -2.47
CA LEU A 59 -9.64 -7.86 -3.80
C LEU A 59 -11.04 -7.96 -4.41
N ARG A 60 -12.03 -8.46 -3.67
CA ARG A 60 -13.41 -8.57 -4.16
C ARG A 60 -14.09 -7.22 -4.41
N THR A 61 -13.66 -6.17 -3.71
CA THR A 61 -14.29 -4.85 -3.80
C THR A 61 -13.71 -4.03 -4.96
N TRP A 62 -12.41 -4.16 -5.25
CA TRP A 62 -11.70 -3.27 -6.18
C TRP A 62 -11.03 -3.95 -7.37
N PHE A 63 -11.03 -5.29 -7.45
CA PHE A 63 -10.36 -6.04 -8.51
C PHE A 63 -11.35 -6.97 -9.22
N THR A 64 -11.12 -7.16 -10.52
CA THR A 64 -11.85 -8.14 -11.34
C THR A 64 -11.38 -9.56 -11.06
N LEU A 65 -12.13 -10.56 -11.53
CA LEU A 65 -11.72 -11.97 -11.40
C LEU A 65 -10.40 -12.26 -12.13
N ALA A 66 -10.18 -11.69 -13.32
CA ALA A 66 -8.92 -11.87 -14.05
C ALA A 66 -7.72 -11.28 -13.28
N GLU A 67 -7.89 -10.11 -12.68
CA GLU A 67 -6.85 -9.49 -11.86
C GLU A 67 -6.61 -10.27 -10.56
N TYR A 68 -7.68 -10.83 -9.97
CA TYR A 68 -7.58 -11.72 -8.82
C TYR A 68 -6.68 -12.93 -9.14
N ASP A 69 -6.90 -13.56 -10.30
CA ASP A 69 -6.12 -14.72 -10.75
C ASP A 69 -4.64 -14.33 -10.99
N LEU A 70 -4.37 -13.17 -11.57
CA LEU A 70 -3.00 -12.68 -11.78
C LEU A 70 -2.26 -12.40 -10.46
N ILE A 71 -2.96 -11.84 -9.48
CA ILE A 71 -2.41 -11.64 -8.12
C ILE A 71 -2.14 -12.99 -7.46
N GLN A 72 -3.07 -13.95 -7.58
CA GLN A 72 -2.89 -15.29 -7.04
C GLN A 72 -1.66 -15.98 -7.63
N GLN A 73 -1.49 -15.93 -8.96
CA GLN A 73 -0.33 -16.48 -9.66
C GLN A 73 0.98 -15.84 -9.18
N ALA A 74 1.00 -14.52 -9.00
CA ALA A 74 2.18 -13.82 -8.49
C ALA A 74 2.56 -14.25 -7.05
N LEU A 75 1.56 -14.52 -6.21
CA LEU A 75 1.75 -14.95 -4.82
C LEU A 75 2.22 -16.41 -4.67
N GLU A 76 2.28 -17.18 -5.76
CA GLU A 76 2.95 -18.50 -5.76
C GLU A 76 4.45 -18.36 -5.45
N ARG A 77 5.05 -17.21 -5.79
CA ARG A 77 6.42 -16.86 -5.44
C ARG A 77 6.45 -16.14 -4.10
N ARG A 78 7.15 -16.72 -3.14
CA ARG A 78 7.25 -16.22 -1.77
C ARG A 78 7.87 -14.82 -1.70
N GLU A 79 8.81 -14.54 -2.58
CA GLU A 79 9.52 -13.25 -2.66
C GLU A 79 8.56 -12.10 -3.00
N THR A 80 7.42 -12.38 -3.66
CA THR A 80 6.36 -11.42 -3.94
C THR A 80 5.78 -10.81 -2.67
N LEU A 81 5.78 -11.54 -1.54
CA LEU A 81 5.29 -11.03 -0.25
C LEU A 81 6.17 -9.92 0.29
N GLY A 82 7.49 -10.08 0.19
CA GLY A 82 8.45 -9.05 0.59
C GLY A 82 8.33 -7.81 -0.30
N TYR A 83 8.22 -8.03 -1.60
CA TYR A 83 7.95 -6.95 -2.56
C TYR A 83 6.66 -6.19 -2.24
N PHE A 84 5.58 -6.90 -1.94
CA PHE A 84 4.30 -6.28 -1.62
C PHE A 84 4.32 -5.54 -0.28
N ALA A 85 5.00 -6.07 0.74
CA ALA A 85 5.19 -5.38 2.01
C ALA A 85 5.98 -4.07 1.83
N ASP A 86 7.07 -4.10 1.05
CA ASP A 86 7.87 -2.92 0.72
C ASP A 86 7.03 -1.86 -0.03
N LEU A 87 6.18 -2.27 -0.98
CA LEU A 87 5.27 -1.37 -1.69
C LEU A 87 4.29 -0.67 -0.75
N ILE A 88 3.67 -1.43 0.17
CA ILE A 88 2.75 -0.87 1.17
C ILE A 88 3.48 0.16 2.05
N GLU A 89 4.68 -0.17 2.52
CA GLU A 89 5.49 0.74 3.34
C GLU A 89 5.82 2.03 2.59
N GLN A 90 6.30 1.93 1.35
CA GLN A 90 6.63 3.10 0.53
C GLN A 90 5.43 4.02 0.31
N GLN A 91 4.27 3.46 -0.03
CA GLN A 91 3.06 4.24 -0.27
C GLN A 91 2.50 4.86 1.03
N ASP A 92 2.56 4.16 2.15
CA ASP A 92 2.17 4.69 3.46
C ASP A 92 3.05 5.89 3.87
N LEU A 93 4.37 5.80 3.63
CA LEU A 93 5.29 6.91 3.87
C LEU A 93 4.95 8.12 3.00
N VAL A 94 4.68 7.91 1.71
CA VAL A 94 4.26 8.98 0.78
C VAL A 94 2.92 9.60 1.22
N ALA A 95 1.93 8.78 1.60
CA ALA A 95 0.63 9.25 2.07
C ALA A 95 0.75 10.10 3.34
N LYS A 96 1.51 9.62 4.34
CA LYS A 96 1.79 10.35 5.59
C LYS A 96 2.53 11.66 5.34
N GLN A 97 3.46 11.68 4.38
CA GLN A 97 4.18 12.91 4.03
C GLN A 97 3.23 13.95 3.43
N LYS A 98 2.40 13.54 2.46
CA LYS A 98 1.36 14.40 1.87
C LYS A 98 0.40 14.95 2.92
N GLU A 99 -0.03 14.11 3.87
CA GLU A 99 -0.90 14.53 4.96
C GLU A 99 -0.23 15.58 5.87
N ARG A 100 1.04 15.38 6.23
CA ARG A 100 1.82 16.32 7.05
C ARG A 100 1.95 17.68 6.37
N GLU A 101 2.30 17.68 5.09
CA GLU A 101 2.42 18.90 4.28
C GLU A 101 1.08 19.63 4.18
N TRP A 102 0.01 18.92 3.86
CA TRP A 102 -1.35 19.45 3.82
C TRP A 102 -1.76 20.09 5.15
N ASN A 103 -1.51 19.39 6.27
CA ASN A 103 -1.84 19.88 7.59
C ASN A 103 -0.99 21.10 8.00
N ALA A 104 0.29 21.15 7.61
CA ALA A 104 1.15 22.31 7.84
C ALA A 104 0.68 23.54 7.04
N GLN A 105 0.36 23.37 5.76
CA GLN A 105 -0.17 24.44 4.90
C GLN A 105 -1.48 25.00 5.44
N ARG A 106 -2.43 24.13 5.82
CA ARG A 106 -3.72 24.54 6.41
C ARG A 106 -3.53 25.32 7.72
N LYS A 107 -2.59 24.91 8.57
CA LYS A 107 -2.27 25.62 9.81
C LYS A 107 -1.65 27.00 9.53
N ALA A 108 -0.76 27.11 8.55
CA ALA A 108 -0.15 28.38 8.14
C ALA A 108 -1.20 29.36 7.58
N GLN A 109 -2.07 28.89 6.68
CA GLN A 109 -3.16 29.70 6.11
C GLN A 109 -4.10 30.25 7.21
N LYS A 110 -4.53 29.40 8.15
CA LYS A 110 -5.38 29.83 9.28
C LYS A 110 -4.69 30.88 10.16
N ARG A 111 -3.37 30.80 10.35
CA ARG A 111 -2.61 31.79 11.13
C ARG A 111 -2.50 33.13 10.40
N ALA A 112 -2.23 33.12 9.09
CA ALA A 112 -2.16 34.33 8.27
C ALA A 112 -3.51 35.09 8.26
N GLN A 113 -4.62 34.38 8.03
CA GLN A 113 -5.97 34.96 8.06
C GLN A 113 -6.31 35.60 9.42
N LYS A 114 -5.90 34.99 10.54
CA LYS A 114 -6.11 35.54 11.89
C LYS A 114 -5.28 36.80 12.14
N GLN A 115 -4.08 36.91 11.55
CA GLN A 115 -3.22 38.09 11.68
C GLN A 115 -3.74 39.25 10.83
N GLU A 116 -4.23 39.00 9.63
CA GLU A 116 -4.87 40.03 8.78
C GLU A 116 -6.12 40.60 9.44
N LYS A 117 -7.00 39.74 9.97
CA LYS A 117 -8.20 40.16 10.72
C LYS A 117 -7.91 40.95 12.00
N ARG A 118 -6.71 40.87 12.56
CA ARG A 118 -6.29 41.63 13.75
C ARG A 118 -5.67 42.98 13.39
N LYS A 119 -5.29 43.19 12.14
CA LYS A 119 -4.67 44.42 11.63
C LYS A 119 -5.68 45.35 10.94
N SER A 120 -6.84 44.82 10.56
CA SER A 120 -8.01 45.59 10.12
C SER A 120 -8.92 45.91 11.29
#